data_AF-A0A948PUX6-F1
#
_entry.id   AF-A0A948PUX6-F1
#
_cell.length_a   1.000
_cell.length_b   1.000
_cell.length_c   1.000
_cell.angle_alpha   90.00
_cell.angle_beta   90.00
_cell.angle_gamma   90.00
#
_symmetry.space_group_name_H-M   'P 1'
#
loop_
_entity.id
_entity.type
_entity.pdbx_description
1 polymer ?
#
loop_
_entity_poly.entity_id
_entity_poly.type
_entity_poly.pdbx_seq_one_letter_code
_entity_poly.pdbx_strand_id
1 'polypeptide(L)'
;METDNTPTVLNLEGVGVNFLALDQMEIIMGFDNFLYVVLKSGPGKEDLTYRGVFAVLCFPVTCPHQYVSLRYIDTSGEEREIGVVRDPSELPAEARRFIAASLANYYFEFEILRIFKIELRYNLLMFDVGTDHGPRQFEMHWRGDRAQNYGKEGKVLFDIFENRYIVRDIRKLSPEDQELFTRFIYW
;
A
#
# COMPACT_ATOMS: atom_id res chain seq x y z
N MET A 1 -22.77 -31.02 -6.96
CA MET A 1 -22.65 -30.57 -5.56
C MET A 1 -21.27 -29.96 -5.45
N GLU A 2 -21.14 -28.66 -5.71
CA GLU A 2 -19.91 -27.92 -5.40
C GLU A 2 -19.80 -27.88 -3.88
N THR A 3 -18.79 -28.55 -3.34
CA THR A 3 -18.45 -28.46 -1.93
C THR A 3 -17.85 -27.09 -1.70
N ASP A 4 -18.54 -26.29 -0.90
CA ASP A 4 -18.08 -25.00 -0.40
C ASP A 4 -16.76 -25.21 0.38
N ASN A 5 -15.67 -25.01 -0.34
CA ASN A 5 -14.29 -25.04 0.14
C ASN A 5 -13.87 -23.66 0.63
N THR A 6 -14.76 -22.86 1.20
CA THR A 6 -14.36 -21.56 1.73
C THR A 6 -13.53 -21.78 3.02
N PRO A 7 -12.29 -21.26 3.09
CA PRO A 7 -11.45 -21.37 4.28
C PRO A 7 -12.12 -20.66 5.48
N THR A 8 -11.67 -20.95 6.69
CA THR A 8 -12.16 -20.25 7.88
C THR A 8 -11.68 -18.81 7.83
N VAL A 9 -12.60 -17.91 7.47
CA VAL A 9 -12.37 -16.47 7.44
C VAL A 9 -13.33 -15.81 8.43
N LEU A 10 -12.89 -14.75 9.10
CA LEU A 10 -13.78 -13.94 9.95
C LEU A 10 -14.73 -13.17 9.02
N ASN A 11 -15.83 -13.81 8.63
CA ASN A 11 -16.93 -13.18 7.93
C ASN A 11 -17.75 -12.38 8.96
N LEU A 12 -17.55 -11.08 8.98
CA LEU A 12 -18.44 -10.17 9.70
C LEU A 12 -19.75 -10.11 8.90
N GLU A 13 -20.66 -11.05 9.21
CA GLU A 13 -21.94 -11.19 8.53
C GLU A 13 -22.62 -9.81 8.36
N GLY A 14 -22.88 -9.43 7.10
CA GLY A 14 -23.55 -8.19 6.74
C GLY A 14 -22.68 -7.08 6.14
N VAL A 15 -21.34 -7.15 6.22
CA VAL A 15 -20.44 -6.10 5.68
C VAL A 15 -19.75 -6.49 4.37
N GLY A 16 -19.71 -7.79 4.04
CA GLY A 16 -19.15 -8.29 2.77
C GLY A 16 -17.62 -8.21 2.64
N VAL A 17 -16.90 -7.91 3.73
CA VAL A 17 -15.42 -7.87 3.77
C VAL A 17 -14.89 -9.14 4.42
N ASN A 18 -13.96 -9.81 3.74
CA ASN A 18 -13.42 -11.10 4.15
C ASN A 18 -12.08 -10.93 4.92
N PHE A 19 -12.08 -10.92 6.25
CA PHE A 19 -10.86 -10.72 7.05
C PHE A 19 -10.12 -12.03 7.35
N LEU A 20 -8.88 -12.16 6.88
CA LEU A 20 -8.07 -13.37 7.04
C LEU A 20 -7.64 -13.59 8.50
N ALA A 21 -7.86 -14.81 9.01
CA ALA A 21 -7.39 -15.24 10.31
C ALA A 21 -5.87 -15.48 10.25
N LEU A 22 -5.09 -14.67 10.96
CA LEU A 22 -3.62 -14.64 10.83
C LEU A 22 -2.93 -15.93 11.32
N ASP A 23 -3.56 -16.65 12.24
CA ASP A 23 -3.09 -17.94 12.78
C ASP A 23 -3.38 -19.14 11.86
N GLN A 24 -4.32 -18.96 10.93
CA GLN A 24 -4.71 -19.95 9.92
C GLN A 24 -4.15 -19.65 8.54
N MET A 25 -3.18 -18.73 8.45
CA MET A 25 -2.55 -18.35 7.19
C MET A 25 -1.03 -18.52 7.27
N GLU A 26 -0.45 -18.98 6.17
CA GLU A 26 0.98 -18.95 5.93
C GLU A 26 1.28 -18.16 4.64
N ILE A 27 2.24 -17.23 4.72
CA ILE A 27 2.70 -16.42 3.58
C ILE A 27 4.14 -16.79 3.30
N ILE A 28 4.41 -17.18 2.06
CA ILE A 28 5.73 -17.54 1.58
C ILE A 28 6.05 -16.66 0.39
N MET A 29 7.31 -16.25 0.25
CA MET A 29 7.79 -15.53 -0.91
C MET A 29 7.87 -16.44 -2.13
N GLY A 30 7.27 -16.00 -3.23
CA GLY A 30 7.39 -16.61 -4.54
C GLY A 30 8.34 -15.85 -5.45
N PHE A 31 8.13 -16.01 -6.75
CA PHE A 31 8.92 -15.36 -7.80
C PHE A 31 8.52 -13.89 -7.96
N ASP A 32 9.47 -12.99 -8.27
CA ASP A 32 9.24 -11.56 -8.54
C ASP A 32 8.34 -10.83 -7.51
N ASN A 33 8.55 -11.09 -6.22
CA ASN A 33 7.77 -10.52 -5.11
C ASN A 33 6.27 -10.86 -5.12
N PHE A 34 5.83 -11.80 -5.95
CA PHE A 34 4.57 -12.48 -5.75
C PHE A 34 4.65 -13.42 -4.54
N LEU A 35 3.52 -13.66 -3.92
CA LEU A 35 3.36 -14.45 -2.72
C LEU A 35 2.72 -15.80 -3.04
N TYR A 36 3.06 -16.78 -2.23
CA TYR A 36 2.28 -17.99 -2.03
C TYR A 36 1.54 -17.85 -0.72
N VAL A 37 0.21 -18.03 -0.75
CA VAL A 37 -0.63 -17.94 0.45
C VAL A 37 -1.33 -19.26 0.65
N VAL A 38 -1.10 -19.87 1.82
CA VAL A 38 -1.77 -21.10 2.23
C VAL A 38 -2.75 -20.75 3.35
N LEU A 39 -4.02 -21.09 3.14
CA LEU A 39 -5.06 -20.98 4.14
C LEU A 39 -5.35 -22.37 4.70
N LYS A 40 -5.12 -22.52 6.00
CA LYS A 40 -5.33 -23.77 6.72
C LYS A 40 -6.80 -24.07 6.81
N SER A 41 -7.18 -25.25 6.39
CA SER A 41 -8.54 -25.75 6.51
C SER A 41 -8.74 -26.50 7.83
N GLY A 42 -10.00 -26.58 8.28
CA GLY A 42 -10.36 -27.36 9.46
C GLY A 42 -10.07 -28.87 9.30
N PRO A 43 -10.13 -29.65 10.40
CA PRO A 43 -9.81 -31.07 10.39
C PRO A 43 -10.59 -31.85 9.32
N GLY A 44 -9.88 -32.59 8.46
CA GLY A 44 -10.47 -33.41 7.40
C GLY A 44 -10.72 -32.68 6.06
N LYS A 45 -10.27 -31.43 5.92
CA LYS A 45 -10.26 -30.68 4.65
C LYS A 45 -8.83 -30.39 4.21
N GLU A 46 -8.62 -30.28 2.90
CA GLU A 46 -7.33 -29.85 2.33
C GLU A 46 -7.15 -28.35 2.46
N ASP A 47 -5.92 -27.92 2.72
CA ASP A 47 -5.54 -26.50 2.75
C ASP A 47 -5.66 -25.87 1.36
N LEU A 48 -6.03 -24.60 1.32
CA LEU A 48 -6.18 -23.87 0.07
C LEU A 48 -4.91 -23.08 -0.21
N THR A 49 -4.34 -23.32 -1.38
CA THR A 49 -3.09 -22.67 -1.79
C THR A 49 -3.34 -21.74 -2.97
N TYR A 50 -2.99 -20.48 -2.79
CA TYR A 50 -3.00 -19.45 -3.83
C TYR A 50 -1.57 -19.13 -4.24
N ARG A 51 -1.37 -18.95 -5.55
CA ARG A 51 -0.06 -18.66 -6.18
C ARG A 51 -0.16 -17.36 -6.97
N GLY A 52 0.97 -16.68 -7.15
CA GLY A 52 0.98 -15.41 -7.88
C GLY A 52 0.20 -14.32 -7.14
N VAL A 53 0.17 -14.40 -5.81
CA VAL A 53 -0.60 -13.47 -4.99
C VAL A 53 0.16 -12.16 -4.86
N PHE A 54 -0.53 -11.03 -4.90
CA PHE A 54 0.03 -9.72 -4.67
C PHE A 54 -0.76 -8.95 -3.61
N ALA A 55 -0.09 -8.04 -2.93
CA ALA A 55 -0.64 -7.23 -1.85
C ALA A 55 -1.07 -5.85 -2.36
N VAL A 56 -2.25 -5.39 -1.93
CA VAL A 56 -2.82 -4.09 -2.27
C VAL A 56 -3.37 -3.43 -1.00
N LEU A 57 -3.05 -2.15 -0.76
CA LEU A 57 -3.63 -1.35 0.31
C LEU A 57 -5.06 -0.96 -0.04
N CYS A 58 -6.01 -1.31 0.82
CA CYS A 58 -7.40 -0.85 0.70
C CYS A 58 -7.53 0.66 0.96
N PHE A 59 -6.72 1.18 1.88
CA PHE A 59 -6.76 2.57 2.33
C PHE A 59 -5.35 3.19 2.39
N PRO A 60 -4.67 3.34 1.24
CA PRO A 60 -3.24 3.69 1.17
C PRO A 60 -2.88 5.07 1.75
N VAL A 61 -3.87 5.93 1.96
CA VAL A 61 -3.70 7.31 2.46
C VAL A 61 -4.02 7.39 3.95
N THR A 62 -5.21 6.93 4.35
CA THR A 62 -5.70 7.05 5.73
C THR A 62 -5.17 5.97 6.65
N CYS A 63 -4.94 4.75 6.15
CA CYS A 63 -4.44 3.60 6.91
C CYS A 63 -3.28 2.93 6.17
N PRO A 64 -2.14 3.63 5.99
CA PRO A 64 -1.14 3.24 5.00
C PRO A 64 -0.32 1.98 5.36
N HIS A 65 -0.52 1.44 6.55
CA HIS A 65 0.13 0.21 7.03
C HIS A 65 -0.90 -0.85 7.45
N GLN A 66 -2.19 -0.64 7.17
CA GLN A 66 -3.29 -1.52 7.58
C GLN A 66 -4.22 -1.78 6.40
N TYR A 67 -5.07 -2.80 6.55
CA TYR A 67 -6.03 -3.25 5.54
C TYR A 67 -5.35 -3.57 4.21
N VAL A 68 -4.53 -4.63 4.23
CA VAL A 68 -3.85 -5.15 3.05
C VAL A 68 -4.70 -6.27 2.46
N SER A 69 -5.26 -6.03 1.29
CA SER A 69 -5.93 -7.04 0.48
C SER A 69 -4.90 -7.94 -0.21
N LEU A 70 -5.07 -9.25 -0.09
CA LEU A 70 -4.30 -10.25 -0.82
C LEU A 70 -5.10 -10.71 -2.03
N ARG A 71 -4.51 -10.57 -3.22
CA ARG A 71 -5.20 -10.74 -4.50
C ARG A 71 -4.42 -11.61 -5.46
N TYR A 72 -5.11 -12.22 -6.41
CA TYR A 72 -4.49 -13.00 -7.48
C TYR A 72 -5.27 -12.83 -8.78
N ILE A 73 -4.66 -13.20 -9.90
CA ILE A 73 -5.33 -13.28 -11.19
C ILE A 73 -5.82 -14.72 -11.37
N ASP A 74 -7.13 -14.90 -11.54
CA ASP A 74 -7.71 -16.21 -11.77
C ASP A 74 -7.46 -16.72 -13.21
N THR A 75 -7.91 -17.93 -13.52
CA THR A 75 -7.70 -18.54 -14.83
C THR A 75 -8.41 -17.83 -15.98
N SER A 76 -9.39 -16.97 -15.68
CA SER A 76 -10.08 -16.12 -16.66
C SER A 76 -9.35 -14.80 -16.93
N GLY A 77 -8.31 -14.49 -16.14
CA GLY A 77 -7.59 -13.22 -16.21
C GLY A 77 -8.20 -12.13 -15.32
N GLU A 78 -9.20 -12.45 -14.50
CA GLU A 78 -9.81 -11.48 -13.59
C GLU A 78 -9.08 -11.43 -12.25
N GLU A 79 -8.97 -10.22 -11.70
CA GLU A 79 -8.44 -10.02 -10.34
C GLU A 79 -9.46 -10.48 -9.30
N ARG A 80 -9.03 -11.37 -8.42
CA ARG A 80 -9.83 -11.90 -7.31
C ARG A 80 -9.15 -11.59 -5.99
N GLU A 81 -9.97 -11.21 -5.01
CA GLU A 81 -9.53 -11.03 -3.62
C GLU A 81 -9.67 -12.35 -2.86
N ILE A 82 -8.60 -12.74 -2.16
CA ILE A 82 -8.62 -13.85 -1.19
C ILE A 82 -9.24 -13.35 0.12
N GLY A 83 -8.75 -12.20 0.59
CA GLY A 83 -9.24 -11.51 1.76
C GLY A 83 -8.27 -10.41 2.22
N VAL A 84 -8.61 -9.79 3.34
CA VAL A 84 -7.91 -8.63 3.89
C VAL A 84 -7.19 -9.00 5.18
N VAL A 85 -5.89 -8.70 5.24
CA VAL A 85 -5.09 -8.65 6.46
C VAL A 85 -5.31 -7.28 7.11
N ARG A 86 -5.93 -7.26 8.30
CA ARG A 86 -6.24 -6.00 9.00
C ARG A 86 -4.99 -5.24 9.43
N ASP A 87 -4.08 -5.91 10.14
CA ASP A 87 -2.83 -5.31 10.59
C ASP A 87 -1.67 -6.28 10.32
N PRO A 88 -0.85 -6.05 9.28
CA PRO A 88 0.30 -6.89 9.00
C PRO A 88 1.31 -6.93 10.14
N SER A 89 1.35 -5.97 11.06
CA SER A 89 2.31 -5.99 12.17
C SER A 89 2.14 -7.18 13.11
N GLU A 90 0.93 -7.75 13.15
CA GLU A 90 0.57 -8.95 13.92
C GLU A 90 1.10 -10.26 13.29
N LEU A 91 1.55 -10.22 12.04
CA LEU A 91 2.13 -11.39 11.36
C LEU A 91 3.57 -11.66 11.83
N PRO A 92 4.05 -12.91 11.67
CA PRO A 92 5.47 -13.24 11.82
C PRO A 92 6.37 -12.32 10.97
N ALA A 93 7.57 -12.02 11.48
CA ALA A 93 8.48 -11.05 10.87
C ALA A 93 8.79 -11.31 9.39
N GLU A 94 8.88 -12.59 9.01
CA GLU A 94 9.12 -13.02 7.64
C GLU A 94 7.93 -12.71 6.72
N ALA A 95 6.71 -13.07 7.13
CA ALA A 95 5.49 -12.75 6.40
C ALA A 95 5.30 -11.23 6.22
N ARG A 96 5.64 -10.42 7.24
CA ARG A 96 5.64 -8.95 7.14
C ARG A 96 6.57 -8.45 6.05
N ARG A 97 7.79 -8.98 6.00
CA ARG A 97 8.78 -8.64 4.98
C ARG A 97 8.29 -9.00 3.58
N PHE A 98 7.63 -10.14 3.43
CA PHE A 98 7.08 -10.58 2.15
C PHE A 98 5.94 -9.69 1.67
N ILE A 99 5.00 -9.35 2.55
CA ILE A 99 3.95 -8.36 2.24
C ILE A 99 4.57 -7.02 1.83
N ALA A 100 5.55 -6.53 2.59
CA ALA A 100 6.20 -5.25 2.27
C ALA A 100 6.89 -5.27 0.90
N ALA A 101 7.56 -6.37 0.53
CA ALA A 101 8.17 -6.52 -0.78
C ALA A 101 7.13 -6.57 -1.92
N SER A 102 6.02 -7.29 -1.70
CA SER A 102 4.91 -7.34 -2.65
C SER A 102 4.25 -5.97 -2.85
N LEU A 103 4.03 -5.24 -1.75
CA LEU A 103 3.53 -3.86 -1.78
C LEU A 103 4.48 -2.93 -2.54
N ALA A 104 5.78 -2.96 -2.24
CA ALA A 104 6.77 -2.12 -2.94
C ALA A 104 6.84 -2.42 -4.45
N ASN A 105 6.57 -3.66 -4.85
CA ASN A 105 6.50 -4.03 -6.27
C ASN A 105 5.20 -3.54 -6.94
N TYR A 106 4.08 -3.58 -6.21
CA TYR A 106 2.79 -3.12 -6.71
C TYR A 106 2.69 -1.59 -6.75
N TYR A 107 3.28 -0.93 -5.77
CA TYR A 107 3.21 0.49 -5.53
C TYR A 107 4.51 1.16 -5.90
N PHE A 108 4.52 1.82 -7.06
CA PHE A 108 5.59 2.73 -7.41
C PHE A 108 5.38 4.07 -6.67
N GLU A 109 5.96 4.16 -5.48
CA GLU A 109 5.97 5.38 -4.65
C GLU A 109 7.39 5.86 -4.37
N PHE A 110 7.56 7.16 -4.17
CA PHE A 110 8.83 7.77 -3.81
C PHE A 110 8.71 8.45 -2.46
N GLU A 111 9.56 8.09 -1.51
CA GLU A 111 9.63 8.81 -0.25
C GLU A 111 10.49 10.07 -0.44
N ILE A 112 9.88 11.25 -0.29
CA ILE A 112 10.60 12.53 -0.31
C ILE A 112 11.37 12.67 1.01
N LEU A 113 12.70 12.69 0.89
CA LEU A 113 13.63 12.86 2.00
C LEU A 113 14.15 14.29 2.11
N ARG A 114 14.19 15.04 1.00
CA ARG A 114 14.65 16.45 0.92
C ARG A 114 13.88 17.22 -0.15
N ILE A 115 13.70 18.53 0.04
CA ILE A 115 13.02 19.41 -0.91
C ILE A 115 13.99 20.53 -1.31
N PHE A 116 14.57 20.42 -2.49
CA PHE A 116 15.51 21.42 -2.99
C PHE A 116 14.80 22.66 -3.51
N LYS A 117 13.63 22.49 -4.13
CA LYS A 117 12.92 23.59 -4.77
C LYS A 117 11.43 23.28 -4.99
N ILE A 118 10.60 24.31 -4.84
CA ILE A 118 9.21 24.31 -5.29
C ILE A 118 8.95 25.63 -6.03
N GLU A 119 8.50 25.55 -7.28
CA GLU A 119 8.05 26.71 -8.07
C GLU A 119 6.58 26.59 -8.49
N LEU A 120 5.80 27.65 -8.31
CA LEU A 120 4.45 27.74 -8.86
C LEU A 120 4.48 28.39 -10.25
N ARG A 121 4.12 27.63 -11.30
CA ARG A 121 3.97 28.13 -12.68
C ARG A 121 2.72 27.55 -13.31
N TYR A 122 1.90 28.40 -13.94
CA TYR A 122 0.70 27.95 -14.67
C TYR A 122 -0.23 27.03 -13.84
N ASN A 123 -0.38 27.32 -12.55
CA ASN A 123 -1.16 26.51 -11.59
C ASN A 123 -0.62 25.08 -11.37
N LEU A 124 0.65 24.86 -11.67
CA LEU A 124 1.42 23.65 -11.34
C LEU A 124 2.49 24.01 -10.31
N LEU A 125 2.67 23.14 -9.32
CA LEU A 125 3.87 23.14 -8.49
C LEU A 125 4.91 22.24 -9.15
N MET A 126 6.07 22.80 -9.45
CA MET A 126 7.24 22.11 -9.97
C MET A 126 8.17 21.82 -8.82
N PHE A 127 8.34 20.54 -8.49
CA PHE A 127 9.18 20.06 -7.40
C PHE A 127 10.55 19.64 -7.91
N ASP A 128 11.59 19.95 -7.15
CA ASP A 128 12.91 19.33 -7.22
C ASP A 128 13.23 18.74 -5.84
N VAL A 129 13.32 17.41 -5.76
CA VAL A 129 13.35 16.66 -4.50
C VAL A 129 14.40 15.57 -4.51
N GLY A 130 14.91 15.24 -3.32
CA GLY A 130 15.69 14.02 -3.10
C GLY A 130 14.77 12.94 -2.53
N THR A 131 14.76 11.77 -3.17
CA THR A 131 13.97 10.62 -2.71
C THR A 131 14.85 9.43 -2.32
N ASP A 132 14.23 8.42 -1.73
CA ASP A 132 14.81 7.08 -1.49
C ASP A 132 15.33 6.38 -2.76
N HIS A 133 14.89 6.82 -3.94
CA HIS A 133 15.32 6.36 -5.26
C HIS A 133 16.20 7.39 -6.01
N GLY A 134 16.75 8.38 -5.31
CA GLY A 134 17.60 9.43 -5.88
C GLY A 134 16.87 10.74 -6.18
N PRO A 135 17.53 11.71 -6.83
CA PRO A 135 16.93 13.00 -7.15
C PRO A 135 15.84 12.86 -8.21
N ARG A 136 14.74 13.61 -8.05
CA ARG A 136 13.61 13.65 -8.98
C ARG A 136 13.05 15.06 -9.14
N GLN A 137 12.55 15.32 -10.35
CA GLN A 137 11.73 16.48 -10.65
C GLN A 137 10.35 16.00 -11.11
N PHE A 138 9.30 16.62 -10.60
CA PHE A 138 7.93 16.31 -10.97
C PHE A 138 7.02 17.53 -10.85
N GLU A 139 5.90 17.48 -11.57
CA GLU A 139 4.87 18.51 -11.53
C GLU A 139 3.56 17.97 -10.96
N MET A 140 2.87 18.78 -10.17
CA MET A 140 1.51 18.49 -9.70
C MET A 140 0.60 19.71 -9.86
N HIS A 141 -0.69 19.50 -10.09
CA HIS A 141 -1.65 20.60 -10.02
C HIS A 141 -1.73 21.16 -8.60
N TRP A 142 -1.72 22.50 -8.47
CA TRP A 142 -1.86 23.17 -7.18
C TRP A 142 -3.32 23.16 -6.71
N ARG A 143 -3.77 21.99 -6.24
CA ARG A 143 -5.15 21.72 -5.80
C ARG A 143 -5.16 20.79 -4.60
N GLY A 144 -6.19 20.91 -3.76
CA GLY A 144 -6.32 20.18 -2.50
C GLY A 144 -6.34 18.65 -2.66
N ASP A 145 -6.97 18.14 -3.72
CA ASP A 145 -7.07 16.70 -4.03
C ASP A 145 -5.72 16.07 -4.40
N ARG A 146 -4.73 16.88 -4.76
CA ARG A 146 -3.39 16.44 -5.19
C ARG A 146 -2.39 16.32 -4.05
N ALA A 147 -2.71 16.81 -2.86
CA ALA A 147 -1.93 16.54 -1.65
C ALA A 147 -2.86 16.08 -0.53
N GLN A 148 -2.78 14.81 -0.17
CA GLN A 148 -3.66 14.19 0.83
C GLN A 148 -2.88 13.85 2.10
N ASN A 149 -3.57 13.81 3.24
CA ASN A 149 -2.98 13.44 4.52
C ASN A 149 -2.50 11.99 4.50
N TYR A 150 -1.21 11.77 4.74
CA TYR A 150 -0.63 10.45 4.91
C TYR A 150 -0.44 10.17 6.41
N GLY A 151 -1.30 9.30 6.97
CA GLY A 151 -1.34 9.13 8.42
C GLY A 151 -1.66 10.44 9.15
N LYS A 152 -1.00 10.70 10.29
CA LYS A 152 -1.26 11.89 11.12
C LYS A 152 -0.46 13.13 10.73
N GLU A 153 0.73 12.94 10.17
CA GLU A 153 1.78 13.97 10.13
C GLU A 153 2.46 14.06 8.75
N GLY A 154 2.06 13.19 7.83
CA GLY A 154 2.62 13.10 6.49
C GLY A 154 1.69 13.60 5.40
N LYS A 155 2.19 13.60 4.17
CA LYS A 155 1.43 13.88 2.95
C LYS A 155 1.76 12.88 1.85
N VAL A 156 0.75 12.54 1.05
CA VAL A 156 0.94 11.94 -0.28
C VAL A 156 0.64 13.01 -1.31
N LEU A 157 1.59 13.26 -2.20
CA LEU A 157 1.44 14.11 -3.37
C LEU A 157 1.23 13.24 -4.60
N PHE A 158 0.35 13.69 -5.49
CA PHE A 158 0.07 13.06 -6.77
C PHE A 158 0.57 13.96 -7.89
N ASP A 159 1.52 13.48 -8.68
CA ASP A 159 1.98 14.20 -9.87
C ASP A 159 0.93 14.14 -11.01
N ILE A 160 1.24 14.78 -12.14
CA ILE A 160 0.38 14.78 -13.33
C ILE A 160 0.16 13.39 -13.97
N PHE A 161 0.98 12.40 -13.61
CA PHE A 161 0.90 11.01 -14.08
C PHE A 161 0.37 10.06 -13.00
N GLU A 162 -0.15 10.59 -11.89
CA GLU A 162 -0.65 9.84 -10.73
C GLU A 162 0.44 9.03 -9.98
N ASN A 163 1.73 9.34 -10.17
CA ASN A 163 2.78 8.80 -9.31
C ASN A 163 2.69 9.40 -7.92
N ARG A 164 2.99 8.59 -6.91
CA ARG A 164 2.86 8.98 -5.49
C ARG A 164 4.20 9.39 -4.92
N TYR A 165 4.27 10.60 -4.42
CA TYR A 165 5.40 11.11 -3.66
C TYR A 165 4.98 11.30 -2.20
N ILE A 166 5.66 10.64 -1.28
CA ILE A 166 5.25 10.55 0.12
C ILE A 166 6.24 11.31 0.99
N VAL A 167 5.74 12.25 1.78
CA VAL A 167 6.44 12.78 2.95
C VAL A 167 5.84 12.07 4.16
N ARG A 168 6.55 11.11 4.77
CA ARG A 168 5.99 10.26 5.85
C ARG A 168 5.65 11.06 7.12
N ASP A 169 6.50 12.02 7.48
CA ASP A 169 6.31 12.94 8.61
C ASP A 169 6.98 14.27 8.25
N ILE A 170 6.19 15.32 8.02
CA ILE A 170 6.71 16.64 7.63
C ILE A 170 7.68 17.17 8.70
N ARG A 171 7.44 16.87 9.98
CA ARG A 171 8.25 17.39 11.10
C ARG A 171 9.65 16.79 11.14
N LYS A 172 9.89 15.70 10.41
CA LYS A 172 11.21 15.06 10.29
C LYS A 172 12.05 15.64 9.15
N LEU A 173 11.46 16.47 8.27
CA LEU A 173 12.22 17.21 7.27
C LEU A 173 13.07 18.30 7.95
N SER A 174 14.07 18.84 7.24
CA SER A 174 14.82 19.99 7.77
C SER A 174 13.92 21.23 7.90
N PRO A 175 14.22 22.20 8.79
CA PRO A 175 13.40 23.41 8.92
C PRO A 175 13.19 24.17 7.60
N GLU A 176 14.22 24.19 6.74
CA GLU A 176 14.16 24.79 5.40
C GLU A 176 13.18 24.05 4.48
N ASP A 177 13.28 22.71 4.43
CA ASP A 177 12.35 21.89 3.63
C ASP A 177 10.90 22.03 4.15
N GLN A 178 10.71 22.10 5.48
CA GLN A 178 9.40 22.29 6.10
C GLN A 178 8.79 23.64 5.73
N GLU A 179 9.56 24.73 5.82
CA GLU A 179 9.09 26.06 5.44
C GLU A 179 8.70 26.09 3.95
N LEU A 180 9.57 25.55 3.10
CA LEU A 180 9.31 25.50 1.66
C LEU A 180 8.06 24.69 1.33
N PHE A 181 7.88 23.53 1.96
CA PHE A 181 6.71 22.68 1.75
C PHE A 181 5.41 23.36 2.20
N THR A 182 5.38 23.85 3.45
CA THR A 182 4.19 24.46 4.06
C THR A 182 3.78 25.78 3.41
N ARG A 183 4.70 26.49 2.74
CA ARG A 183 4.39 27.67 1.93
C ARG A 183 3.39 27.37 0.79
N PHE A 184 3.43 26.15 0.23
CA PHE A 184 2.60 25.77 -0.91
C PHE A 184 1.54 24.72 -0.55
N ILE A 185 1.80 23.85 0.44
CA ILE A 185 0.94 22.74 0.84
C ILE A 185 0.56 22.89 2.32
N TYR A 186 -0.65 23.38 2.58
CA TYR A 186 -1.11 23.76 3.94
C TYR A 186 -2.51 23.22 4.31
N TRP A 187 -3.19 22.56 3.38
CA TRP A 187 -4.45 21.84 3.61
C TRP A 187 -4.16 20.40 4.02
#